data_AF-A0AAV6YJD5-F1
#
_entry.id   AF-A0AAV6YJD5-F1
#
_cell.length_a   1.000
_cell.length_b   1.000
_cell.length_c   1.000
_cell.angle_alpha   90.00
_cell.angle_beta   90.00
_cell.angle_gamma   90.00
#
_symmetry.space_group_name_H-M   'P 1'
#
loop_
_entity.id
_entity.type
_entity.pdbx_description
1 polymer ?
#
loop_
_entity_poly.entity_id
_entity_poly.type
_entity_poly.pdbx_seq_one_letter_code
_entity_poly.pdbx_strand_id
1 'polypeptide(L)'
;MVGPMLPSSPAHGWPLSHCSTLLSESERRLYVAPPLPQDDGGDGPWTGRRIDYILYREADTLLPVAVDKVQFITRLAGLSDHVPVALHLSSSLSETTAL
;
A
#
# COMPACT_ATOMS: atom_id res chain seq x y z
N MET A 1 -37.31 3.22 1.63
CA MET A 1 -35.98 3.16 0.98
C MET A 1 -34.98 2.91 2.09
N VAL A 2 -34.59 1.66 2.32
CA VAL A 2 -33.70 1.26 3.42
C VAL A 2 -32.29 1.22 2.82
N GLY A 3 -31.41 2.12 3.27
CA GLY A 3 -30.01 2.13 2.84
C GLY A 3 -29.28 0.86 3.30
N PRO A 4 -28.16 0.48 2.67
CA PRO A 4 -27.44 -0.72 3.04
C PRO A 4 -26.93 -0.59 4.48
N MET A 5 -27.35 -1.54 5.30
CA MET A 5 -26.97 -1.69 6.69
C MET A 5 -25.48 -2.07 6.71
N LEU A 6 -24.62 -1.17 7.19
CA LEU A 6 -23.22 -1.49 7.47
C LEU A 6 -23.20 -2.69 8.43
N PRO A 7 -22.41 -3.74 8.16
CA PRO A 7 -22.32 -4.87 9.08
C PRO A 7 -21.84 -4.37 10.44
N SER A 8 -22.64 -4.69 11.46
CA SER A 8 -22.36 -4.42 12.86
C SER A 8 -20.97 -4.92 13.23
N SER A 9 -20.16 -4.01 13.78
CA SER A 9 -18.78 -4.27 14.21
C SER A 9 -18.71 -5.44 15.20
N PRO A 10 -17.98 -6.53 14.89
CA PRO A 10 -17.66 -7.52 15.90
C PRO A 10 -16.47 -6.99 16.70
N ALA A 11 -16.76 -6.35 17.82
CA ALA A 11 -15.84 -6.39 18.94
C ALA A 11 -15.62 -7.86 19.31
N HIS A 12 -14.37 -8.28 19.50
CA HIS A 12 -13.88 -9.62 19.88
C HIS A 12 -13.44 -10.51 18.70
N GLY A 13 -12.15 -10.42 18.36
CA GLY A 13 -11.45 -11.41 17.53
C GLY A 13 -10.89 -10.86 16.23
N TRP A 14 -10.02 -9.84 16.28
CA TRP A 14 -9.22 -9.48 15.12
C TRP A 14 -8.23 -10.63 14.83
N PRO A 15 -8.28 -11.28 13.67
CA PRO A 15 -7.33 -12.33 13.35
C PRO A 15 -5.92 -11.77 13.39
N LEU A 16 -4.99 -12.50 14.04
CA LEU A 16 -3.55 -12.21 14.12
C LEU A 16 -2.84 -12.22 12.74
N SER A 17 -3.59 -12.15 11.64
CA SER A 17 -3.14 -12.28 10.26
C SER A 17 -3.58 -11.09 9.40
N HIS A 18 -3.48 -9.85 9.90
CA HIS A 18 -3.81 -8.65 9.11
C HIS A 18 -3.01 -8.55 7.78
N CYS A 19 -1.82 -9.16 7.70
CA CYS A 19 -1.07 -9.27 6.45
C CYS A 19 -1.81 -10.10 5.38
N SER A 20 -2.50 -11.19 5.73
CA SER A 20 -3.15 -12.07 4.75
C SER A 20 -4.41 -11.45 4.16
N THR A 21 -5.12 -10.63 4.94
CA THR A 21 -6.36 -9.95 4.52
C THR A 21 -6.12 -9.07 3.30
N LEU A 22 -5.08 -8.24 3.31
CA LEU A 22 -4.79 -7.34 2.17
C LEU A 22 -4.21 -8.06 0.94
N LEU A 23 -3.90 -9.36 1.03
CA LEU A 23 -3.48 -10.15 -0.14
C LEU A 23 -4.67 -10.56 -1.02
N SER A 24 -5.85 -10.79 -0.43
CA SER A 24 -7.07 -11.11 -1.17
C SER A 24 -7.79 -9.84 -1.64
N GLU A 25 -8.23 -9.82 -2.90
CA GLU A 25 -9.02 -8.70 -3.41
C GLU A 25 -10.38 -8.57 -2.71
N SER A 26 -11.07 -9.69 -2.48
CA SER A 26 -12.39 -9.68 -1.84
C SER A 26 -12.35 -9.05 -0.46
N GLU A 27 -11.29 -9.33 0.29
CA GLU A 27 -11.02 -8.75 1.60
C GLU A 27 -10.59 -7.29 1.49
N ARG A 28 -9.71 -6.94 0.54
CA ARG A 28 -9.33 -5.54 0.32
C ARG A 28 -10.55 -4.64 0.05
N ARG A 29 -11.56 -5.13 -0.68
CA ARG A 29 -12.82 -4.40 -0.92
C ARG A 29 -13.58 -4.03 0.37
N LEU A 30 -13.37 -4.76 1.47
CA LEU A 30 -14.01 -4.50 2.76
C LEU A 30 -13.27 -3.45 3.59
N TYR A 31 -11.94 -3.38 3.48
CA TYR A 31 -11.09 -2.61 4.41
C TYR A 31 -10.34 -1.44 3.78
N VAL A 32 -10.14 -1.45 2.46
CA VAL A 32 -9.43 -0.38 1.75
C VAL A 32 -10.46 0.51 1.08
N ALA A 33 -10.23 1.82 1.16
CA ALA A 33 -11.12 2.77 0.53
C ALA A 33 -11.28 2.51 -0.98
N PRO A 34 -12.52 2.55 -1.51
CA PRO A 34 -12.79 2.20 -2.90
C PRO A 34 -12.19 3.25 -3.85
N PRO A 35 -11.89 2.87 -5.10
CA PRO A 35 -11.49 3.81 -6.15
C PRO A 35 -12.42 5.02 -6.22
N LEU A 36 -11.90 6.16 -6.71
CA LEU A 36 -12.76 7.31 -6.95
C LEU A 36 -13.80 6.98 -8.02
N PRO A 37 -15.04 7.48 -7.91
CA PRO A 37 -16.05 7.32 -8.95
C PRO A 37 -15.49 7.86 -10.27
N GLN A 38 -15.56 7.05 -11.33
CA GLN A 38 -15.28 7.50 -12.68
C GLN A 38 -16.61 7.80 -13.38
N ASP A 39 -16.66 8.89 -14.15
CA ASP A 39 -17.86 9.36 -14.84
C ASP A 39 -18.32 8.43 -15.98
N ASP A 40 -17.51 7.44 -16.37
CA ASP A 40 -17.76 6.53 -17.49
C ASP A 40 -18.52 5.24 -17.11
N GLY A 41 -19.02 5.13 -15.88
CA GLY A 41 -19.82 3.97 -15.45
C GLY A 41 -19.05 2.64 -15.44
N GLY A 42 -17.71 2.71 -15.39
CA GLY A 42 -16.82 1.57 -15.60
C GLY A 42 -16.77 0.56 -14.45
N ASP A 43 -17.01 -0.70 -14.79
CA ASP A 43 -16.67 -1.92 -14.04
C ASP A 43 -15.16 -2.21 -14.11
N GLY A 44 -14.34 -1.19 -13.86
CA GLY A 44 -12.88 -1.28 -13.91
C GLY A 44 -12.31 -2.17 -12.80
N PRO A 45 -11.06 -2.64 -12.93
CA PRO A 45 -10.43 -3.46 -11.89
C PRO A 45 -10.40 -2.69 -10.56
N TRP A 46 -10.83 -3.35 -9.48
CA TRP A 46 -10.85 -2.74 -8.16
C TRP A 46 -9.40 -2.57 -7.66
N THR A 47 -8.94 -1.32 -7.55
CA THR A 47 -7.56 -0.98 -7.18
C THR A 47 -7.42 -0.37 -5.79
N GLY A 48 -8.54 -0.07 -5.12
CA GLY A 48 -8.56 0.75 -3.92
C GLY A 48 -8.02 2.18 -4.16
N ARG A 49 -7.68 2.90 -3.09
CA ARG A 49 -6.98 4.20 -3.17
C ARG A 49 -5.63 4.13 -2.49
N ARG A 50 -4.55 4.36 -3.25
CA ARG A 50 -3.21 4.60 -2.69
C ARG A 50 -2.99 6.11 -2.60
N ILE A 51 -2.93 6.64 -1.40
CA ILE A 51 -2.71 8.09 -1.15
C ILE A 51 -1.41 8.38 -0.39
N ASP A 52 -0.75 7.33 0.11
CA ASP A 52 0.55 7.40 0.77
C ASP A 52 1.66 7.00 -0.22
N TYR A 53 2.66 7.87 -0.40
CA TYR A 53 3.72 7.68 -1.38
C TYR A 53 5.10 7.97 -0.80
N ILE A 54 6.06 7.15 -1.20
CA ILE A 54 7.50 7.44 -1.09
C ILE A 54 8.03 7.42 -2.51
N LEU A 55 8.65 8.53 -2.93
CA LEU A 55 9.22 8.67 -4.26
C LEU A 55 10.74 8.74 -4.12
N TYR A 56 11.44 8.14 -5.08
CA TYR A 56 12.87 8.34 -5.24
C TYR A 56 13.14 8.84 -6.66
N ARG A 57 14.25 9.57 -6.81
CA ARG A 57 14.72 10.03 -8.11
C ARG A 57 15.92 9.19 -8.50
N GLU A 58 15.80 8.50 -9.63
CA GLU A 58 16.95 7.91 -10.30
C GLU A 58 17.81 9.05 -10.86
N ALA A 59 19.09 9.05 -10.52
CA ALA A 59 20.03 10.07 -10.94
C ALA A 59 21.31 9.41 -11.41
N ASP A 60 21.82 9.84 -12.57
CA ASP A 60 23.13 9.45 -13.10
C ASP A 60 24.23 10.08 -12.23
N THR A 61 24.48 9.46 -11.09
CA THR A 61 25.50 9.87 -10.12
C THR A 61 26.50 8.74 -9.92
N LEU A 62 27.64 9.05 -9.31
CA LEU A 62 28.67 8.06 -8.92
C LEU A 62 28.18 7.05 -7.86
N LEU A 63 26.95 7.23 -7.37
CA LEU A 63 26.26 6.43 -6.38
C LEU A 63 24.94 5.94 -6.98
N PRO A 64 24.96 4.93 -7.87
CA PRO A 64 23.73 4.30 -8.34
C PRO A 64 22.89 3.85 -7.15
N VAL A 65 21.61 4.18 -7.17
CA VAL A 65 20.62 3.81 -6.14
C VAL A 65 19.64 2.81 -6.74
N ALA A 66 19.50 1.65 -6.11
CA ALA A 66 18.53 0.64 -6.50
C ALA A 66 17.41 0.52 -5.47
N VAL A 67 16.19 0.22 -5.94
CA VAL A 67 15.07 -0.12 -5.05
C VAL A 67 15.13 -1.61 -4.73
N ASP A 68 15.47 -1.93 -3.49
CA ASP A 68 15.52 -3.33 -3.05
C ASP A 68 14.13 -3.88 -2.70
N LYS A 69 13.29 -3.05 -2.08
CA LYS A 69 12.02 -3.49 -1.54
C LYS A 69 11.03 -2.35 -1.34
N VAL A 70 9.77 -2.62 -1.65
CA VAL A 70 8.63 -1.81 -1.24
C VAL A 70 7.76 -2.65 -0.31
N GLN A 71 7.30 -2.08 0.80
CA GLN A 71 6.47 -2.77 1.78
C GLN A 71 5.25 -1.95 2.17
N PHE A 72 4.13 -2.65 2.37
CA PHE A 72 2.93 -2.14 3.03
C PHE A 72 2.84 -2.79 4.41
N ILE A 73 2.76 -1.98 5.46
CA ILE A 73 2.91 -2.44 6.84
C ILE A 73 1.56 -2.44 7.53
N THR A 74 1.07 -3.62 7.92
CA THR A 74 -0.25 -3.76 8.59
C THR A 74 -0.16 -3.83 10.12
N ARG A 75 1.04 -3.72 10.70
CA ARG A 75 1.27 -3.81 12.16
C ARG A 75 0.51 -2.74 12.96
N LEU A 76 0.13 -1.62 12.34
CA LEU A 76 -0.61 -0.53 12.96
C LEU A 76 -2.12 -0.58 12.72
N ALA A 77 -2.66 -1.70 12.22
CA ALA A 77 -4.09 -1.86 12.02
C ALA A 77 -4.87 -1.63 13.33
N GLY A 78 -5.92 -0.81 13.26
CA GLY A 78 -6.73 -0.40 14.42
C GLY A 78 -6.14 0.76 15.24
N LEU A 79 -4.90 1.19 14.94
CA LEU A 79 -4.28 2.38 15.54
C LEU A 79 -4.23 3.57 14.58
N SER A 80 -4.34 3.31 13.28
CA SER A 80 -4.46 4.30 12.21
C SER A 80 -5.40 3.77 11.13
N ASP A 81 -6.03 4.68 10.39
CA ASP A 81 -6.83 4.41 9.19
C ASP A 81 -6.00 4.34 7.91
N HIS A 82 -4.71 4.69 7.98
CA HIS A 82 -3.73 4.55 6.90
C HIS A 82 -2.85 3.31 7.07
N VAL A 83 -2.40 2.76 5.94
CA VAL A 83 -1.41 1.66 5.90
C VAL A 83 -0.03 2.26 5.63
N PRO A 84 0.91 2.25 6.60
CA PRO A 84 2.26 2.76 6.37
C PRO A 84 2.96 2.06 5.20
N VAL A 85 3.70 2.84 4.42
CA VAL A 85 4.51 2.39 3.29
C VAL A 85 5.99 2.54 3.65
N ALA A 86 6.82 1.58 3.25
CA ALA A 86 8.27 1.65 3.39
C ALA A 86 8.97 1.34 2.06
N LEU A 87 10.08 2.04 1.83
CA LEU A 87 10.96 1.89 0.66
C LEU A 87 12.38 1.60 1.15
N HIS A 88 12.96 0.49 0.71
CA HIS A 88 14.35 0.14 0.97
C HIS A 88 15.17 0.43 -0.28
N LEU A 89 16.21 1.24 -0.10
CA LEU A 89 17.13 1.66 -1.16
C LEU A 89 18.53 1.15 -0.83
N SER A 90 19.22 0.58 -1.81
CA SER A 90 20.64 0.29 -1.72
C SER A 90 21.43 1.23 -2.63
N SER A 91 22.67 1.51 -2.26
CA SER A 91 23.60 2.26 -3.10
C SER A 91 24.99 1.67 -3.00
N SER A 92 25.71 1.62 -4.11
CA SER A 92 27.12 1.21 -4.13
C SER A 92 27.98 2.35 -4.67
N LEU A 93 29.12 2.60 -4.01
CA LEU A 93 30.17 3.43 -4.59
C LEU A 93 30.79 2.64 -5.73
N SER A 94 30.75 3.21 -6.94
CA SER A 94 31.59 2.70 -8.01
C SER A 94 33.00 3.20 -7.74
N GLU A 95 33.94 2.29 -7.44
CA GLU A 95 35.36 2.64 -7.37
C GLU A 95 35.76 3.17 -8.74
N THR A 96 35.90 4.48 -8.85
CA THR A 96 36.54 5.09 -10.01
C THR A 96 37.99 4.66 -9.94
N THR A 97 38.43 3.82 -10.88
CA THR A 97 39.84 3.53 -11.11
C THR A 97 40.57 4.87 -11.23
N ALA A 98 41.28 5.25 -10.17
CA ALA A 98 42.20 6.38 -10.20
C ALA A 98 43.28 6.00 -11.23
N LEU A 99 43.27 6.71 -12.37
CA LEU A 99 44.33 6.66 -13.38
C LEU A 99 45.61 7.30 -12.84
#